data_AF-A0A1L7NQS4-F1
#
_entry.id   AF-A0A1L7NQS4-F1
#
_cell.length_a   1.000
_cell.length_b   1.000
_cell.length_c   1.000
_cell.angle_alpha   90.00
_cell.angle_beta   90.00
_cell.angle_gamma   90.00
#
_symmetry.space_group_name_H-M   'P 1'
#
loop_
_entity.id
_entity.type
_entity.pdbx_description
1 polymer ?
#
loop_
_entity_poly.entity_id
_entity_poly.type
_entity_poly.pdbx_seq_one_letter_code
_entity_poly.pdbx_strand_id
1 'polypeptide(L)'
;QPENSLIRHTVEQGHRVFVVSWRNPDASLADRTWDDYIENAAIKAIEVVQDISGAKTINTLGFCVGGTILATALAVLAARGKQPAQSVTLLTTLLDFSDTGILDVFVDEAGVQLREMTLGDKAPSGPALLKGQELATTFSFLRPNDLV
;
A
#
# COMPACT_ATOMS: atom_id res chain seq x y z
N GLN A 1 -0.78 4.96 22.12
CA GLN A 1 0.08 6.04 22.62
C GLN A 1 -0.26 7.29 21.83
N PRO A 2 -1.03 8.24 22.40
CA PRO A 2 -1.36 9.50 21.71
C PRO A 2 -0.13 10.38 21.41
N GLU A 3 0.90 10.27 22.25
CA GLU A 3 2.12 11.10 22.27
C GLU A 3 3.02 10.95 21.04
N ASN A 4 2.94 9.84 20.31
CA ASN A 4 3.76 9.52 19.15
C ASN A 4 2.95 9.43 17.84
N SER A 5 1.78 10.07 17.78
CA SER A 5 0.96 10.13 16.57
C SER A 5 1.49 11.18 15.58
N LEU A 6 1.98 10.72 14.43
CA LEU A 6 2.33 11.60 13.30
C LEU A 6 1.11 12.42 12.84
N ILE A 7 -0.06 11.79 12.73
CA ILE A 7 -1.30 12.46 12.31
C ILE A 7 -1.62 13.62 13.26
N ARG A 8 -1.57 13.38 14.58
CA ARG A 8 -1.84 14.42 15.58
C ARG A 8 -0.86 15.58 15.43
N HIS A 9 0.45 15.29 15.34
CA HIS A 9 1.48 16.30 15.16
C HIS A 9 1.21 17.14 13.89
N THR A 10 0.94 16.51 12.75
CA THR A 10 0.67 17.20 11.49
C THR A 10 -0.57 18.11 11.57
N VAL A 11 -1.63 17.67 12.26
CA VAL A 11 -2.82 18.51 12.52
C VAL A 11 -2.48 19.68 13.42
N GLU A 12 -1.70 19.48 14.48
CA GLU A 12 -1.23 20.54 15.40
C GLU A 12 -0.35 21.59 14.71
N GLN A 13 0.37 21.21 13.64
CA GLN A 13 1.10 22.15 12.77
C GLN A 13 0.21 22.93 11.79
N GLY A 14 -1.12 22.74 11.83
CA GLY A 14 -2.08 23.51 11.04
C GLY A 14 -2.44 22.90 9.68
N HIS A 15 -2.04 21.66 9.39
CA HIS A 15 -2.43 20.99 8.16
C HIS A 15 -3.81 20.31 8.28
N ARG A 16 -4.62 20.40 7.22
CA ARG A 16 -5.82 19.57 7.04
C ARG A 16 -5.40 18.18 6.59
N VAL A 17 -5.44 17.19 7.49
CA VAL A 17 -4.99 15.82 7.21
C VAL A 17 -6.17 14.93 6.83
N PHE A 18 -6.01 14.21 5.72
CA PHE A 18 -6.86 13.10 5.31
C PHE A 18 -6.02 11.83 5.33
N VAL A 19 -6.64 10.69 5.66
CA VAL A 19 -5.96 9.40 5.76
C VAL A 19 -6.82 8.32 5.12
N VAL A 20 -6.19 7.46 4.30
CA VAL A 20 -6.83 6.27 3.77
C VAL A 20 -6.79 5.19 4.84
N SER A 21 -7.95 4.83 5.38
CA SER A 21 -8.11 3.68 6.26
C SER A 21 -8.50 2.46 5.42
N TRP A 22 -7.53 1.59 5.17
CA TRP A 22 -7.72 0.41 4.33
C TRP A 22 -8.71 -0.58 4.94
N ARG A 23 -9.55 -1.17 4.09
CA ARG A 23 -10.43 -2.27 4.48
C ARG A 23 -9.61 -3.53 4.70
N ASN A 24 -9.89 -4.25 5.77
CA ASN A 24 -9.44 -5.63 5.92
C ASN A 24 -10.25 -6.50 4.93
N PRO A 25 -9.62 -7.14 3.94
CA PRO A 25 -10.35 -7.81 2.88
C PRO A 25 -11.14 -9.03 3.39
N ASP A 26 -12.30 -9.26 2.78
CA ASP A 26 -13.10 -10.47 2.94
C ASP A 26 -13.32 -11.14 1.57
N ALA A 27 -14.06 -12.24 1.52
CA ALA A 27 -14.26 -13.00 0.29
C ALA A 27 -14.83 -12.17 -0.88
N SER A 28 -15.52 -11.05 -0.63
CA SER A 28 -16.00 -10.13 -1.67
C SER A 28 -14.90 -9.33 -2.37
N LEU A 29 -13.67 -9.39 -1.84
CA LEU A 29 -12.50 -8.68 -2.34
C LEU A 29 -11.38 -9.66 -2.77
N ALA A 30 -11.66 -10.97 -2.83
CA ALA A 30 -10.68 -11.99 -3.18
C ALA A 30 -10.16 -11.86 -4.62
N ASP A 31 -10.95 -11.25 -5.51
CA ASP A 31 -10.65 -11.01 -6.91
C ASP A 31 -10.01 -9.64 -7.17
N ARG A 32 -9.73 -8.84 -6.12
CA ARG A 32 -9.19 -7.49 -6.30
C ARG A 32 -7.74 -7.53 -6.70
N THR A 33 -7.45 -6.80 -7.76
CA THR A 33 -6.12 -6.68 -8.36
C THR A 33 -5.39 -5.45 -7.86
N TRP A 34 -4.10 -5.33 -8.18
CA TRP A 34 -3.34 -4.10 -7.92
C TRP A 34 -4.01 -2.87 -8.55
N ASP A 35 -4.49 -2.99 -9.80
CA ASP A 35 -5.14 -1.91 -10.53
C ASP A 35 -6.43 -1.43 -9.83
N ASP A 36 -7.18 -2.34 -9.20
CA ASP A 36 -8.34 -1.96 -8.38
C ASP A 36 -7.94 -1.05 -7.21
N TYR A 37 -6.82 -1.35 -6.53
CA TYR A 37 -6.34 -0.52 -5.42
C TYR A 37 -5.83 0.83 -5.93
N ILE A 38 -5.17 0.86 -7.09
CA ILE A 38 -4.71 2.12 -7.69
C ILE A 38 -5.89 3.00 -8.10
N GLU A 39 -6.84 2.47 -8.87
CA GLU A 39 -7.94 3.26 -9.43
C GLU A 39 -8.99 3.59 -8.35
N ASN A 40 -9.48 2.57 -7.64
CA ASN A 40 -10.66 2.68 -6.80
C ASN A 40 -10.36 3.10 -5.35
N ALA A 41 -9.08 3.08 -4.93
CA ALA A 41 -8.68 3.55 -3.61
C ALA A 41 -7.70 4.73 -3.67
N ALA A 42 -6.51 4.57 -4.24
CA ALA A 42 -5.48 5.62 -4.18
C ALA A 42 -5.83 6.86 -5.01
N ILE A 43 -6.14 6.67 -6.30
CA ILE A 43 -6.59 7.76 -7.18
C ILE A 43 -7.91 8.32 -6.65
N LYS A 44 -8.87 7.46 -6.30
CA LYS A 44 -10.15 7.91 -5.77
C LYS A 44 -10.02 8.76 -4.50
N ALA A 45 -9.12 8.40 -3.58
CA ALA A 45 -8.87 9.19 -2.38
C ALA A 45 -8.29 10.58 -2.72
N ILE A 46 -7.36 10.66 -3.68
CA ILE A 46 -6.83 11.95 -4.15
C ILE A 46 -7.96 12.83 -4.70
N GLU A 47 -8.82 12.28 -5.57
CA GLU A 47 -9.96 13.01 -6.14
C GLU A 47 -10.93 13.50 -5.04
N VAL A 48 -11.31 12.62 -4.12
CA VAL A 48 -12.21 12.97 -3.01
C VAL A 48 -11.61 14.06 -2.12
N VAL A 49 -10.30 14.03 -1.85
CA VAL A 49 -9.64 15.09 -1.06
C VAL A 49 -9.60 16.41 -1.84
N GLN A 50 -9.35 16.39 -3.15
CA GLN A 50 -9.44 17.59 -3.97
C GLN A 50 -10.86 18.18 -3.96
N ASP A 51 -11.88 17.34 -4.08
CA ASP A 51 -13.29 17.75 -4.03
C ASP A 51 -13.66 18.37 -2.66
N ILE A 52 -13.25 17.74 -1.56
CA ILE A 52 -13.53 18.24 -0.19
C ILE A 52 -12.75 19.52 0.12
N SER A 53 -11.50 19.61 -0.34
CA SER A 53 -10.64 20.75 -0.04
C SER A 53 -10.87 21.95 -0.95
N GLY A 54 -11.38 21.73 -2.17
CA GLY A 54 -11.42 22.69 -3.26
C GLY A 54 -10.04 22.99 -3.86
N ALA A 55 -8.99 22.28 -3.43
CA ALA A 55 -7.62 22.55 -3.86
C ALA A 55 -7.33 21.85 -5.20
N LYS A 56 -6.74 22.60 -6.14
CA LYS A 56 -6.28 22.04 -7.42
C LYS A 56 -5.15 21.03 -7.24
N THR A 57 -4.28 21.22 -6.24
CA THR A 57 -3.23 20.27 -5.88
C THR A 57 -3.17 20.08 -4.38
N ILE A 58 -2.67 18.91 -3.94
CA ILE A 58 -2.56 18.52 -2.54
C ILE A 58 -1.14 18.02 -2.23
N ASN A 59 -0.71 18.11 -0.98
CA ASN A 59 0.48 17.38 -0.54
C ASN A 59 0.10 15.93 -0.25
N THR A 60 0.91 14.99 -0.70
CA THR A 60 0.66 13.56 -0.49
C THR A 60 1.79 12.93 0.34
N LEU A 61 1.43 11.91 1.11
CA LEU A 61 2.37 11.14 1.91
C LEU A 61 2.06 9.65 1.75
N GLY A 62 3.09 8.88 1.44
CA GLY A 62 3.06 7.43 1.38
C GLY A 62 3.98 6.82 2.44
N PHE A 63 3.56 5.71 3.04
CA PHE A 63 4.32 4.99 4.06
C PHE A 63 4.36 3.50 3.73
N CYS A 64 5.56 2.90 3.76
CA CYS A 64 5.75 1.48 3.40
C CYS A 64 5.15 1.17 2.01
N VAL A 65 4.42 0.06 1.86
CA VAL A 65 3.70 -0.29 0.62
C VAL A 65 2.70 0.78 0.17
N GLY A 66 2.16 1.57 1.11
CA GLY A 66 1.31 2.71 0.79
C GLY A 66 2.02 3.77 -0.04
N GLY A 67 3.35 3.90 0.09
CA GLY A 67 4.16 4.76 -0.77
C GLY A 67 4.34 4.20 -2.18
N THR A 68 4.50 2.88 -2.32
CA THR A 68 4.56 2.21 -3.63
C THR A 68 3.23 2.37 -4.38
N ILE A 69 2.11 2.18 -3.67
CA ILE A 69 0.75 2.43 -4.17
C ILE A 69 0.59 3.90 -4.60
N LEU A 70 0.96 4.86 -3.75
CA LEU A 70 0.86 6.29 -4.05
C LEU A 70 1.71 6.68 -5.26
N ALA A 71 2.96 6.24 -5.33
CA ALA A 71 3.85 6.54 -6.45
C ALA A 71 3.29 5.99 -7.78
N THR A 72 2.76 4.77 -7.75
CA THR A 72 2.12 4.15 -8.92
C THR A 72 0.89 4.94 -9.36
N ALA A 73 0.01 5.32 -8.42
CA ALA A 73 -1.18 6.12 -8.71
C ALA A 73 -0.83 7.47 -9.33
N LEU A 74 0.17 8.17 -8.79
CA LEU A 74 0.63 9.46 -9.33
C LEU A 74 1.26 9.31 -10.72
N ALA A 75 2.01 8.23 -10.98
CA ALA A 75 2.56 7.94 -12.31
C ALA A 75 1.45 7.66 -13.33
N VAL A 76 0.43 6.88 -12.96
CA VAL A 76 -0.76 6.62 -13.79
C VAL A 76 -1.49 7.94 -14.10
N LEU A 77 -1.71 8.80 -13.11
CA LEU A 77 -2.34 10.10 -13.31
C LEU A 77 -1.50 11.02 -14.20
N ALA A 78 -0.18 11.03 -14.03
CA ALA A 78 0.75 11.79 -14.87
C ALA A 78 0.65 11.35 -16.34
N ALA A 79 0.62 10.04 -16.62
CA ALA A 79 0.42 9.50 -17.96
C ALA A 79 -0.95 9.88 -18.55
N ARG A 80 -1.97 10.08 -17.70
CA ARG A 80 -3.30 10.59 -18.06
C ARG A 80 -3.36 12.13 -18.15
N GLY A 81 -2.22 12.83 -18.02
CA GLY A 81 -2.13 14.30 -18.10
C GLY A 81 -2.61 15.04 -16.84
N LYS A 82 -2.79 14.34 -15.71
CA LYS A 82 -3.20 14.91 -14.43
C LYS A 82 -2.01 15.00 -13.46
N GLN A 83 -1.89 16.12 -12.74
CA GLN A 83 -0.82 16.36 -11.76
C GLN A 83 -1.41 16.89 -10.44
N PRO A 84 -2.12 16.04 -9.67
CA PRO A 84 -2.84 16.51 -8.47
C PRO A 84 -1.94 16.66 -7.24
N ALA A 85 -0.72 16.12 -7.24
CA ALA A 85 0.20 16.23 -6.12
C ALA A 85 1.10 17.47 -6.28
N GLN A 86 1.06 18.38 -5.30
CA GLN A 86 1.97 19.51 -5.20
C GLN A 86 3.35 19.08 -4.69
N SER A 87 3.37 18.08 -3.81
CA SER A 87 4.57 17.46 -3.26
C SER A 87 4.24 16.01 -2.88
N VAL A 88 5.28 15.17 -2.84
CA VAL A 88 5.17 13.77 -2.44
C VAL A 88 6.22 13.50 -1.36
N THR A 89 5.77 12.99 -0.22
CA THR A 89 6.64 12.49 0.86
C THR A 89 6.56 10.97 0.89
N LEU A 90 7.69 10.28 0.80
CA LEU A 90 7.77 8.83 0.89
C LEU A 90 8.55 8.44 2.15
N LEU A 91 7.86 7.81 3.10
CA LEU A 91 8.45 7.34 4.34
C LEU A 91 8.66 5.83 4.25
N THR A 92 9.91 5.39 4.42
CA THR A 92 10.31 3.96 4.43
C THR A 92 9.64 3.15 3.31
N THR A 93 9.71 3.67 2.08
CA THR A 93 8.99 3.13 0.92
C THR A 93 9.99 2.54 -0.06
N LEU A 94 9.71 1.33 -0.56
CA LEU A 94 10.44 0.73 -1.67
C LEU A 94 9.77 1.12 -3.00
N LEU A 95 10.58 1.61 -3.92
CA LEU A 95 10.21 1.84 -5.33
C LEU A 95 11.06 0.98 -6.26
N ASP A 96 12.33 0.82 -5.90
CA ASP A 96 13.23 -0.18 -6.47
C ASP A 96 13.22 -1.40 -5.54
N PHE A 97 12.92 -2.56 -6.12
CA PHE A 97 12.87 -3.86 -5.43
C PHE A 97 13.98 -4.81 -5.91
N SER A 98 15.01 -4.29 -6.59
CA SER A 98 16.12 -5.11 -7.10
C SER A 98 17.03 -5.69 -6.02
N ASP A 99 17.13 -5.02 -4.86
CA ASP A 99 17.81 -5.49 -3.66
C ASP A 99 16.93 -5.16 -2.46
N THR A 100 16.22 -6.15 -1.94
CA THR A 100 15.31 -5.97 -0.79
C THR A 100 15.96 -6.37 0.53
N GLY A 101 17.26 -6.67 0.51
CA GLY A 101 18.05 -7.07 1.66
C GLY A 101 17.53 -8.37 2.28
N ILE A 102 17.25 -8.36 3.58
CA ILE A 102 16.82 -9.57 4.30
C ILE A 102 15.46 -10.10 3.84
N LEU A 103 14.68 -9.33 3.07
CA LEU A 103 13.41 -9.81 2.52
C LEU A 103 13.62 -10.86 1.42
N ASP A 104 14.76 -10.84 0.73
CA ASP A 104 15.08 -11.78 -0.36
C ASP A 104 15.09 -13.25 0.13
N VAL A 105 15.39 -13.49 1.40
CA VAL A 105 15.41 -14.87 1.95
C VAL A 105 14.01 -15.47 2.09
N PHE A 106 12.96 -14.65 2.03
CA PHE A 106 11.56 -15.07 2.17
C PHE A 106 10.81 -15.14 0.85
N VAL A 107 11.44 -14.70 -0.24
CA VAL A 107 10.83 -14.65 -1.57
C VAL A 107 11.74 -15.39 -2.54
N ASP A 108 11.37 -16.63 -2.82
CA ASP A 108 11.97 -17.42 -3.90
C ASP A 108 10.93 -17.73 -4.99
N GLU A 109 11.43 -18.09 -6.16
CA GLU A 109 10.60 -18.41 -7.34
C GLU A 109 9.61 -19.54 -7.04
N ALA A 110 10.00 -20.53 -6.24
CA ALA A 110 9.13 -21.63 -5.83
C ALA A 110 7.96 -21.15 -4.97
N GLY A 111 8.22 -20.26 -4.01
CA GLY A 111 7.22 -19.62 -3.18
C GLY A 111 6.26 -18.78 -4.00
N VAL A 112 6.76 -17.97 -4.94
CA VAL A 112 5.93 -17.18 -5.85
C VAL A 112 4.99 -18.08 -6.67
N GLN A 113 5.51 -19.13 -7.31
CA GLN A 113 4.70 -20.08 -8.08
C GLN A 113 3.64 -20.77 -7.20
N LEU A 114 3.99 -21.14 -5.97
CA LEU A 114 3.02 -21.70 -5.03
C LEU A 114 1.89 -20.70 -4.72
N ARG A 115 2.23 -19.42 -4.51
CA ARG A 115 1.23 -18.36 -4.29
C ARG A 115 0.33 -18.18 -5.50
N GLU A 116 0.88 -18.17 -6.72
CA GLU A 116 0.09 -18.07 -7.94
C GLU A 116 -0.90 -19.24 -8.10
N MET A 117 -0.46 -20.46 -7.80
CA MET A 117 -1.30 -21.67 -7.89
C MET A 117 -2.34 -21.79 -6.76
N THR A 118 -2.18 -21.06 -5.65
CA THR A 118 -3.06 -21.19 -4.47
C THR A 118 -3.95 -19.97 -4.24
N LEU A 119 -3.53 -18.79 -4.68
CA LEU A 119 -4.22 -17.52 -4.45
C LEU A 119 -4.59 -16.78 -5.74
N GLY A 120 -3.84 -17.01 -6.83
CA GLY A 120 -4.03 -16.29 -8.09
C GLY A 120 -5.20 -16.82 -8.93
N ASP A 121 -5.40 -16.21 -10.10
CA ASP A 121 -6.48 -16.56 -11.03
C ASP A 121 -6.49 -18.02 -11.48
N LYS A 122 -5.32 -18.68 -11.43
CA LYS A 122 -5.13 -20.08 -11.82
C LYS A 122 -5.36 -21.07 -10.68
N ALA A 123 -5.68 -20.60 -9.47
CA ALA A 123 -5.97 -21.49 -8.36
C ALA A 123 -7.23 -22.33 -8.64
N PRO A 124 -7.31 -23.60 -8.18
CA PRO A 124 -8.43 -24.49 -8.49
C PRO A 124 -9.81 -23.95 -8.08
N SER A 125 -9.86 -23.10 -7.06
CA SER A 125 -11.07 -22.45 -6.55
C SER A 125 -11.24 -21.00 -7.02
N GLY A 126 -10.40 -20.53 -7.94
CA GLY A 126 -10.29 -19.12 -8.32
C GLY A 126 -9.50 -18.27 -7.29
N PRO A 127 -9.45 -16.94 -7.49
CA PRO A 127 -8.73 -16.02 -6.62
C PRO A 127 -9.11 -16.17 -5.14
N ALA A 128 -8.11 -16.16 -4.27
CA ALA A 128 -8.29 -16.37 -2.84
C ALA A 128 -7.44 -15.42 -2.00
N LEU A 129 -7.89 -15.18 -0.77
CA LEU A 129 -7.17 -14.32 0.18
C LEU A 129 -6.05 -15.08 0.89
N LEU A 130 -4.92 -14.40 1.06
CA LEU A 130 -3.87 -14.84 1.97
C LEU A 130 -4.39 -14.78 3.43
N LYS A 131 -4.24 -15.88 4.17
CA LYS A 131 -4.66 -15.93 5.57
C LYS A 131 -3.74 -15.08 6.45
N GLY A 132 -4.30 -14.33 7.39
CA GLY A 132 -3.53 -13.45 8.28
C GLY A 132 -2.47 -14.17 9.13
N GLN A 133 -2.65 -15.46 9.44
CA GLN A 133 -1.64 -16.27 10.14
C GLN A 133 -0.37 -16.47 9.30
N GLU A 134 -0.51 -16.57 7.97
CA GLU A 134 0.63 -16.73 7.07
C GLU A 134 1.44 -15.43 6.99
N LEU A 135 0.76 -14.27 6.96
CA LEU A 135 1.41 -12.97 7.06
C LEU A 135 2.13 -12.79 8.41
N ALA A 136 1.47 -13.17 9.51
CA ALA A 136 2.06 -13.07 10.85
C ALA A 136 3.36 -13.86 10.96
N THR A 137 3.43 -15.04 10.32
CA THR A 137 4.62 -15.88 10.28
C THR A 137 5.78 -15.16 9.59
N THR A 138 5.58 -14.59 8.40
CA THR A 138 6.61 -13.81 7.69
C THR A 138 7.12 -12.61 8.51
N PHE A 139 6.21 -11.85 9.16
CA PHE A 139 6.61 -10.72 10.00
C PHE A 139 7.33 -11.12 11.29
N SER A 140 7.09 -12.34 11.80
CA SER A 140 7.78 -12.88 12.98
C SER A 140 9.24 -13.16 12.67
N PHE A 141 9.54 -13.73 11.50
CA PHE A 141 10.90 -14.01 11.06
C PHE A 141 11.74 -12.75 10.76
N LEU A 142 11.09 -11.62 10.45
CA LEU A 142 11.77 -10.32 10.27
C LEU A 142 12.13 -9.65 11.61
N ARG A 143 11.71 -10.20 12.75
CA ARG A 143 12.11 -9.69 14.06
C ARG A 143 13.49 -10.26 14.42
N PRO A 144 14.45 -9.41 14.81
CA PRO A 144 15.81 -9.84 15.16
C PRO A 144 15.93 -10.86 16.30
N ASN A 145 14.85 -11.14 17.05
CA ASN A 145 14.91 -11.84 18.33
C ASN A 145 14.35 -13.26 18.35
N ASP A 146 13.80 -13.79 17.25
CA ASP A 146 13.25 -15.16 17.21
C ASP A 146 13.96 -16.04 16.15
N LEU A 147 15.30 -15.97 16.09
CA LEU A 147 16.08 -17.12 15.60
C LEU A 147 16.02 -18.22 16.68
N VAL A 148 14.95 -19.01 16.66
CA VAL A 148 14.89 -20.34 17.29
C VAL A 148 14.56 -21.37 16.23
#